data_AF-A0A0F9QJ25-F1
#
_entry.id   AF-A0A0F9QJ25-F1
#
_cell.length_a   1.000
_cell.length_b   1.000
_cell.length_c   1.000
_cell.angle_alpha   90.00
_cell.angle_beta   90.00
_cell.angle_gamma   90.00
#
_symmetry.space_group_name_H-M   'P 1'
#
loop_
_entity.id
_entity.type
_entity.pdbx_description
1 polymer ?
#
loop_
_entity_poly.entity_id
_entity_poly.type
_entity_poly.pdbx_seq_one_letter_code
_entity_poly.pdbx_strand_id
1 'polypeptide(L)' 'MSYQELIKQCEAAWQRLYGSRSRLQVEYSGGKFWIGEIVVDLSGKTKSLPAISTSYTLVGFEKFIGVLQTK' A
#
# COMPACT_ATOMS: atom_id res chain seq x y z
N MET A 1 -7.70 -14.49 -8.52
CA MET A 1 -7.62 -13.14 -7.90
C MET A 1 -6.71 -12.30 -8.77
N SER A 2 -7.17 -11.16 -9.30
CA SER A 2 -6.36 -10.28 -10.14
C SER A 2 -5.40 -9.43 -9.30
N TYR A 3 -4.35 -8.91 -9.94
CA TYR A 3 -3.42 -7.97 -9.31
C TYR A 3 -4.12 -6.70 -8.81
N GLN A 4 -5.18 -6.26 -9.50
CA GLN A 4 -6.00 -5.12 -9.06
C GLN A 4 -6.77 -5.42 -7.77
N GLU A 5 -7.27 -6.65 -7.58
CA GLU A 5 -7.94 -7.05 -6.35
C GLU A 5 -6.95 -7.10 -5.17
N LEU A 6 -5.74 -7.61 -5.38
CA LEU A 6 -4.68 -7.60 -4.37
C LEU A 6 -4.32 -6.18 -3.93
N ILE A 7 -4.16 -5.26 -4.89
CA ILE A 7 -3.89 -3.85 -4.61
C ILE A 7 -5.02 -3.24 -3.76
N LYS A 8 -6.29 -3.46 -4.16
CA LYS A 8 -7.45 -2.95 -3.40
C LYS A 8 -7.50 -3.52 -1.99
N GLN A 9 -7.20 -4.80 -1.79
CA GLN A 9 -7.14 -5.41 -0.47
C GLN A 9 -6.04 -4.79 0.40
N CYS A 10 -4.88 -4.53 -0.18
CA CYS A 10 -3.76 -3.87 0.49
C CYS A 10 -4.13 -2.45 0.92
N GLU A 11 -4.67 -1.63 0.01
CA GLU A 11 -5.09 -0.26 0.30
C GLU A 11 -6.18 -0.22 1.39
N ALA A 12 -7.16 -1.13 1.31
CA ALA A 12 -8.24 -1.21 2.28
C ALA A 12 -7.75 -1.65 3.67
N ALA A 13 -6.84 -2.63 3.74
CA ALA A 13 -6.25 -3.07 5.00
C ALA A 13 -5.44 -1.95 5.66
N TRP A 14 -4.62 -1.24 4.89
CA TRP A 14 -3.86 -0.09 5.38
C TRP A 14 -4.75 1.05 5.87
N GLN A 15 -5.79 1.40 5.10
CA GLN A 15 -6.74 2.44 5.49
C GLN A 15 -7.46 2.11 6.80
N ARG A 16 -7.73 0.84 7.08
CA ARG A 16 -8.31 0.42 8.38
C ARG A 16 -7.35 0.64 9.55
N LEU A 17 -6.05 0.40 9.35
CA LEU A 17 -5.03 0.55 10.40
C LEU A 17 -4.68 2.01 10.68
N TYR A 18 -4.47 2.81 9.62
CA TYR A 18 -3.89 4.16 9.73
C TYR A 18 -4.91 5.28 9.49
N GLY A 19 -6.15 4.93 9.14
CA GLY A 19 -7.23 5.88 8.90
C GLY A 19 -6.98 6.78 7.69
N SER A 20 -7.61 7.96 7.67
CA SER A 20 -7.53 8.92 6.55
C SER A 20 -6.24 9.75 6.51
N ARG A 21 -5.34 9.60 7.49
CA ARG A 21 -4.09 10.37 7.59
C ARG A 21 -2.95 9.78 6.75
N SER A 22 -3.08 8.51 6.36
CA SER A 22 -2.09 7.82 5.53
C SER A 22 -2.80 6.95 4.50
N ARG A 23 -2.29 6.99 3.26
CA ARG A 23 -2.78 6.19 2.14
C ARG A 23 -1.62 5.42 1.54
N LEU A 24 -1.82 4.14 1.25
CA LEU A 24 -0.88 3.38 0.42
C LEU A 24 -1.14 3.66 -1.06
N GLN A 25 -0.07 3.81 -1.81
CA GLN A 25 -0.04 3.73 -3.26
C GLN A 25 0.68 2.44 -3.64
N VAL A 26 0.02 1.59 -4.44
CA VAL A 26 0.62 0.35 -4.92
C VAL A 26 0.57 0.32 -6.44
N GLU A 27 1.72 0.06 -7.05
CA GLU A 27 1.85 -0.11 -8.50
C GLU A 27 2.40 -1.51 -8.80
N TYR A 28 1.82 -2.19 -9.79
CA TYR A 28 2.37 -3.43 -10.31
C TYR A 28 3.12 -3.17 -11.62
N SER A 29 4.44 -3.34 -11.60
CA SER A 29 5.30 -3.10 -12.76
C SER A 29 6.50 -4.04 -12.75
N GLY A 30 6.84 -4.62 -13.91
CA GLY A 30 7.98 -5.52 -14.07
C GLY A 30 7.91 -6.80 -13.22
N GLY A 31 6.70 -7.34 -12.96
CA GLY A 31 6.52 -8.55 -12.14
C GLY A 31 6.59 -8.32 -10.63
N LYS A 32 6.62 -7.06 -10.19
CA LYS A 32 6.74 -6.67 -8.78
C LYS A 32 5.67 -5.67 -8.39
N PHE A 33 5.30 -5.71 -7.11
CA PHE A 33 4.46 -4.72 -6.46
C PHE A 33 5.33 -3.69 -5.77
N TRP A 34 5.20 -2.44 -6.17
CA TRP A 34 5.90 -1.30 -5.61
C TRP A 34 4.95 -0.58 -4.67
N ILE A 35 5.36 -0.45 -3.41
CA ILE A 35 4.55 0.14 -2.36
C ILE A 35 5.15 1.49 -1.95
N GLY A 36 4.32 2.53 -1.95
CA GLY A 36 4.64 3.86 -1.45
C GLY A 36 3.60 4.32 -0.43
N GLU A 37 4.05 5.06 0.59
CA GLU A 37 3.15 5.70 1.55
C GLU A 37 2.95 7.17 1.20
N ILE A 38 1.69 7.58 1.14
CA ILE A 38 1.28 8.97 1.00
C ILE A 38 0.73 9.42 2.34
N VAL A 39 1.42 10.37 2.98
CA VAL A 39 0.95 10.97 4.22
C VAL A 39 0.21 12.26 3.87
N VAL A 40 -1.02 12.36 4.36
CA VAL A 40 -1.82 13.59 4.25
C VAL A 40 -1.55 14.40 5.50
N ASP A 41 -0.96 15.58 5.34
CA ASP A 41 -0.74 16.46 6.48
C ASP A 41 -2.06 17.06 7.01
N LEU A 42 -2.01 17.68 8.20
CA LEU A 42 -3.16 18.30 8.84
C LEU A 42 -3.76 19.48 8.05
N SER A 43 -3.04 19.98 7.03
CA SER A 43 -3.51 21.03 6.11
C SER A 43 -4.14 20.45 4.84
N GLY A 44 -4.30 19.12 4.76
CA GLY A 44 -4.85 18.44 3.59
C GLY A 44 -3.88 18.37 2.41
N LYS A 45 -2.62 18.80 2.58
CA LYS A 45 -1.60 18.66 1.55
C LYS A 45 -1.01 17.26 1.64
N THR A 46 -1.09 16.55 0.53
CA THR A 46 -0.38 15.28 0.35
C THR A 46 1.10 15.58 0.23
N LYS A 47 1.88 15.14 1.21
CA LYS A 47 3.32 14.98 1.03
C LYS A 47 3.54 13.52 0.63
N SER A 48 3.84 13.31 -0.65
CA SER A 48 4.49 12.06 -1.03
C SER A 48 5.82 12.04 -0.31
N LEU A 49 5.94 11.17 0.70
CA LEU A 49 7.26 10.76 1.16
C LEU A 49 7.99 10.17 -0.06
N PRO A 50 9.31 10.39 -0.20
CA PRO A 50 10.07 9.95 -1.36
C PRO A 50 9.66 8.53 -1.73
N ALA A 51 9.01 8.44 -2.89
CA ALA A 51 8.24 7.28 -3.28
C ALA A 51 9.19 6.10 -3.51
N ILE A 52 8.74 4.94 -3.03
CA ILE A 52 9.30 3.61 -3.26
C ILE A 52 10.47 3.26 -2.32
N SER A 53 10.19 2.58 -1.21
CA SER A 53 11.25 1.93 -0.42
C SER A 53 11.25 0.42 -0.51
N THR A 54 10.16 -0.22 -0.97
CA THR A 54 10.07 -1.68 -0.96
C THR A 54 9.28 -2.23 -2.16
N SER A 55 9.87 -3.21 -2.84
CA SER A 55 9.24 -4.00 -3.88
C SER A 55 8.97 -5.42 -3.40
N TYR A 56 7.81 -5.98 -3.72
CA TYR A 56 7.45 -7.36 -3.38
C TYR A 56 7.23 -8.20 -4.64
N THR A 57 7.61 -9.48 -4.59
CA THR A 57 7.08 -10.48 -5.51
C THR A 57 5.60 -10.75 -5.17
N LEU A 58 4.86 -11.41 -6.06
CA LEU A 58 3.45 -11.76 -5.80
C LEU A 58 3.26 -12.45 -4.45
N VAL A 59 4.02 -13.52 -4.19
CA VAL A 59 3.94 -14.28 -2.92
C VAL A 59 4.31 -13.41 -1.72
N GLY A 60 5.32 -12.54 -1.86
CA GLY A 60 5.69 -11.61 -0.81
C GLY A 60 4.59 -10.59 -0.51
N PHE A 61 3.91 -10.11 -1.56
CA PHE A 61 2.83 -9.13 -1.45
C PHE A 61 1.58 -9.74 -0.80
N GLU A 62 1.22 -10.97 -1.15
CA GLU A 62 0.12 -11.70 -0.50
C GLU A 62 0.35 -11.89 1.00
N LYS A 63 1.58 -12.27 1.39
CA LYS A 63 1.96 -12.38 2.81
C LYS A 63 1.89 -11.03 3.52
N PHE A 64 2.35 -9.97 2.87
CA PHE A 64 2.27 -8.61 3.41
C PHE A 64 0.82 -8.18 3.68
N ILE A 65 -0.09 -8.41 2.73
CA ILE A 65 -1.52 -8.14 2.92
C ILE A 65 -2.07 -8.94 4.12
N GLY A 66 -1.72 -10.22 4.25
CA GLY A 66 -2.13 -11.04 5.39
C GLY A 66 -1.66 -10.50 6.74
N VAL A 67 -0.44 -9.95 6.81
CA VAL A 67 0.07 -9.27 8.01
C VAL A 67 -0.71 -7.99 8.30
N LEU A 68 -1.05 -7.19 7.27
CA LEU A 68 -1.85 -5.98 7.46
C LEU A 68 -3.28 -6.29 7.96
N GLN A 69 -3.86 -7.40 7.53
CA GLN A 69 -5.23 -7.78 7.89
C GLN A 69 -5.34 -8.42 9.29
N THR A 70 -4.22 -8.85 9.89
CA THR A 70 -4.18 -9.48 11.21
C THR A 70 -3.79 -8.54 12.34
N LYS A 71 -3.37 -7.31 12.02
CA LYS A 71 -3.14 -6.23 12.98
C LYS A 71 -4.41 -5.43 13.25
#